data_AF-A0A2V5X6E5-F1
#
_entry.id   AF-A0A2V5X6E5-F1
#
_cell.length_a   1.000
_cell.length_b   1.000
_cell.length_c   1.000
_cell.angle_alpha   90.00
_cell.angle_beta   90.00
_cell.angle_gamma   90.00
#
_symmetry.space_group_name_H-M   'P 1'
#
loop_
_entity.id
_entity.type
_entity.pdbx_description
1 polymer ?
#
loop_
_entity_poly.entity_id
_entity_poly.type
_entity_poly.pdbx_seq_one_letter_code
_entity_poly.pdbx_strand_id
1 'polypeptide(L)'
;MGMLAVLHAAQLVTLAGAKRPRVGHEMGDLPIIEVGGMLIRDGTIAAVGTSDEIARNMPDECEVADARGRVVLPGFVDAHAHPVFAGDRLDDFEHRAEGDSYEQIAAAGGGIWSTVEKTRAASDSDLFEQAKKHASWFLKCGTTT
;
A
#
# COMPACT_ATOMS: atom_id res chain seq x y z
N MET A 1 -19.84 -9.58 -14.06
CA MET A 1 -19.52 -8.18 -13.68
C MET A 1 -20.24 -7.96 -12.36
N GLY A 2 -19.47 -7.73 -11.29
CA GLY A 2 -19.93 -7.87 -9.90
C GLY A 2 -20.25 -6.52 -9.27
N MET A 3 -21.29 -6.48 -8.44
CA MET A 3 -21.64 -5.34 -7.61
C MET A 3 -21.36 -5.69 -6.15
N LEU A 4 -20.65 -4.79 -5.46
CA LEU A 4 -20.30 -4.93 -4.05
C LEU A 4 -20.65 -3.64 -3.32
N ALA A 5 -21.40 -3.74 -2.23
CA ALA A 5 -21.62 -2.67 -1.28
C ALA A 5 -20.78 -2.93 -0.04
N VAL A 6 -20.01 -1.93 0.39
CA VAL A 6 -19.40 -1.92 1.73
C VAL A 6 -20.24 -1.02 2.60
N LEU A 7 -20.76 -1.54 3.71
CA LEU A 7 -21.67 -0.83 4.61
C LEU A 7 -21.14 -0.81 6.05
N HIS A 8 -21.68 0.09 6.86
CA HIS A 8 -21.42 0.22 8.29
C HIS A 8 -19.95 0.45 8.64
N ALA A 9 -19.20 1.17 7.80
CA ALA A 9 -17.91 1.69 8.21
C ALA A 9 -18.16 2.76 9.28
N ALA A 10 -17.48 2.71 10.42
CA ALA A 10 -17.59 3.82 11.39
C ALA A 10 -17.15 5.12 10.73
N GLN A 11 -16.06 5.05 9.97
CA GLN A 11 -15.58 6.14 9.14
C GLN A 11 -15.20 5.60 7.76
N LEU A 12 -15.77 6.19 6.73
CA LEU A 12 -15.30 6.02 5.36
C LEU A 12 -14.45 7.24 4.99
N VAL A 13 -13.14 7.04 4.91
CA VAL A 13 -12.20 8.09 4.50
C VAL A 13 -12.06 8.03 2.98
N THR A 14 -12.50 9.08 2.29
CA THR A 14 -12.55 9.06 0.82
C THR A 14 -11.29 9.64 0.18
N LEU A 15 -10.59 10.52 0.91
CA LEU A 15 -9.54 11.40 0.39
C LEU A 15 -9.98 12.26 -0.82
N ALA A 16 -11.29 12.38 -1.07
CA ALA A 16 -11.85 13.17 -2.17
C ALA A 16 -11.39 14.64 -2.07
N GLY A 17 -10.99 15.23 -3.19
CA GLY A 17 -10.46 16.59 -3.19
C GLY A 17 -10.15 17.09 -4.58
N ALA A 18 -9.43 18.21 -4.66
CA ALA A 18 -8.94 18.73 -5.92
C ALA A 18 -8.06 17.69 -6.63
N LYS A 19 -8.06 17.70 -7.97
CA LYS A 19 -7.21 16.83 -8.80
C LYS A 19 -5.75 17.29 -8.82
N ARG A 20 -5.17 17.51 -7.64
CA ARG A 20 -3.79 17.93 -7.39
C ARG A 20 -3.33 17.44 -6.01
N PRO A 21 -2.03 17.38 -5.74
CA PRO A 21 -1.53 17.15 -4.39
C PRO A 21 -2.10 18.16 -3.40
N ARG A 22 -2.40 17.68 -2.18
CA ARG A 22 -2.64 18.53 -1.01
C ARG A 22 -1.30 19.00 -0.48
N VAL A 23 -1.21 20.28 -0.10
CA VAL A 23 0.04 20.88 0.40
C VAL A 23 -0.23 21.74 1.64
N GLY A 24 0.75 21.85 2.53
CA GLY A 24 0.64 22.67 3.73
C GLY A 24 -0.53 22.22 4.62
N HIS A 25 -1.37 23.16 5.04
CA HIS A 25 -2.51 22.89 5.93
C HIS A 25 -3.53 21.89 5.32
N GLU A 26 -3.66 21.85 3.99
CA GLU A 26 -4.58 20.94 3.31
C GLU A 26 -4.24 19.46 3.54
N MET A 27 -3.01 19.14 3.97
CA MET A 27 -2.60 17.77 4.29
C MET A 27 -3.32 17.22 5.53
N GLY A 28 -3.85 18.09 6.40
CA GLY A 28 -4.69 17.70 7.55
C GLY A 28 -6.17 17.55 7.21
N ASP A 29 -6.60 17.97 6.02
CA ASP A 29 -8.01 17.92 5.63
C ASP A 29 -8.38 16.52 5.12
N LEU A 30 -9.03 15.75 5.99
CA LEU A 30 -9.53 14.42 5.69
C LEU A 30 -11.05 14.45 5.46
N PRO A 31 -11.52 14.28 4.21
CA PRO A 31 -12.95 14.08 3.95
C PRO A 31 -13.39 12.71 4.43
N ILE A 32 -14.18 12.71 5.50
CA ILE A 32 -14.69 11.54 6.21
C ILE A 32 -16.21 11.52 6.13
N ILE A 33 -16.77 10.35 5.86
CA ILE A 33 -18.20 10.08 6.00
C ILE A 33 -18.39 9.19 7.22
N GLU A 34 -19.06 9.71 8.25
CA GLU A 34 -19.43 8.96 9.44
C GLU A 34 -20.54 7.95 9.13
N VAL A 35 -20.45 6.74 9.69
CA VAL A 35 -21.34 5.62 9.36
C VAL A 35 -21.41 5.40 7.83
N GLY A 36 -20.25 5.48 7.17
CA GLY A 36 -20.14 5.52 5.73
C GLY A 36 -20.33 4.16 5.04
N GLY A 37 -20.72 4.24 3.77
CA GLY A 37 -20.77 3.11 2.85
C GLY A 37 -20.30 3.50 1.45
N MET A 38 -20.03 2.49 0.62
CA MET A 38 -19.71 2.67 -0.80
C MET A 38 -20.33 1.56 -1.64
N LEU A 39 -20.68 1.91 -2.89
CA LEU A 39 -21.08 0.96 -3.92
C LEU A 39 -19.95 0.85 -4.95
N ILE A 40 -19.54 -0.37 -5.23
CA ILE A 40 -18.53 -0.72 -6.23
C ILE A 40 -19.23 -1.46 -7.36
N ARG A 41 -19.00 -1.01 -8.59
CA ARG A 41 -19.48 -1.64 -9.82
C ARG A 41 -18.28 -1.91 -10.70
N ASP A 42 -18.06 -3.17 -11.02
CA ASP A 42 -17.04 -3.60 -11.98
C ASP A 42 -15.63 -3.09 -11.64
N GLY A 43 -15.28 -3.23 -10.35
CA GLY A 43 -13.97 -2.82 -9.82
C GLY A 43 -13.81 -1.31 -9.63
N THR A 44 -14.83 -0.50 -9.91
CA THR A 44 -14.79 0.95 -9.76
C THR A 44 -15.77 1.42 -8.69
N ILE A 45 -15.38 2.41 -7.89
CA ILE A 45 -16.29 3.05 -6.93
C ILE A 45 -17.35 3.82 -7.73
N ALA A 46 -18.61 3.36 -7.65
CA ALA A 46 -19.75 3.96 -8.32
C ALA A 46 -20.41 5.05 -7.48
N ALA A 47 -20.43 4.88 -6.14
CA ALA A 47 -20.98 5.86 -5.21
C ALA A 47 -20.35 5.72 -3.82
N VAL A 48 -20.31 6.82 -3.07
CA VAL A 48 -20.00 6.87 -1.64
C VAL A 48 -21.04 7.73 -0.94
N GLY A 49 -21.34 7.43 0.32
CA GLY A 49 -22.34 8.13 1.10
C GLY A 49 -22.44 7.54 2.51
N THR A 50 -23.47 7.91 3.25
CA THR A 50 -23.83 7.17 4.46
C THR A 50 -24.25 5.73 4.11
N SER A 51 -24.14 4.81 5.05
CA SER A 51 -24.56 3.42 4.85
C SER A 51 -26.03 3.33 4.44
N ASP A 52 -26.89 4.15 5.04
CA ASP A 52 -28.32 4.20 4.73
C ASP A 52 -28.61 4.75 3.33
N GLU A 53 -27.81 5.70 2.84
CA GLU A 53 -27.91 6.19 1.45
C GLU A 53 -27.49 5.11 0.46
N ILE A 54 -26.41 4.39 0.72
CA ILE A 54 -25.96 3.31 -0.16
C ILE A 54 -26.95 2.15 -0.12
N ALA A 55 -27.40 1.72 1.05
CA ALA A 55 -28.34 0.62 1.20
C ALA A 55 -29.68 0.87 0.49
N ARG A 56 -30.17 2.12 0.48
CA ARG A 56 -31.40 2.49 -0.24
C ARG A 56 -31.26 2.51 -1.78
N ASN A 57 -30.04 2.71 -2.29
CA ASN A 57 -29.80 2.90 -3.72
C ASN A 57 -29.04 1.72 -4.37
N MET A 58 -28.59 0.74 -3.60
CA MET A 58 -27.95 -0.45 -4.13
C MET A 58 -28.99 -1.39 -4.75
N PRO A 59 -28.68 -2.10 -5.84
CA PRO A 59 -29.55 -3.14 -6.39
C PRO A 59 -29.68 -4.33 -5.43
N ASP A 60 -30.79 -5.07 -5.53
CA ASP A 60 -31.08 -6.22 -4.66
C ASP A 60 -30.03 -7.34 -4.78
N GLU A 61 -29.41 -7.50 -5.96
CA GLU A 61 -28.42 -8.53 -6.27
C GLU A 61 -26.97 -8.15 -5.89
N CYS A 62 -26.80 -7.09 -5.08
CA CYS A 62 -25.49 -6.61 -4.66
C CYS A 62 -24.90 -7.48 -3.54
N GLU A 63 -23.64 -7.92 -3.67
CA GLU A 63 -22.91 -8.51 -2.55
C GLU A 63 -22.71 -7.45 -1.48
N VAL A 64 -22.91 -7.79 -0.20
CA VAL A 64 -22.74 -6.85 0.91
C VAL A 64 -21.59 -7.28 1.81
N ALA A 65 -20.57 -6.43 1.91
CA ALA A 65 -19.51 -6.53 2.90
C ALA A 65 -19.78 -5.57 4.07
N ASP A 66 -20.09 -6.13 5.23
CA ASP A 66 -20.28 -5.35 6.46
C ASP A 66 -18.92 -5.03 7.11
N ALA A 67 -18.58 -3.74 7.20
CA ALA A 67 -17.35 -3.24 7.81
C ALA A 67 -17.38 -3.31 9.36
N ARG A 68 -18.56 -3.51 9.97
CA ARG A 68 -18.76 -3.71 11.42
C ARG A 68 -18.16 -2.61 12.28
N GLY A 69 -18.35 -1.35 11.88
CA GLY A 69 -17.84 -0.19 12.60
C GLY A 69 -16.33 0.01 12.50
N ARG A 70 -15.66 -0.62 11.52
CA ARG A 70 -14.24 -0.34 11.25
C ARG A 70 -14.08 0.90 10.37
N VAL A 71 -12.86 1.43 10.35
CA VAL A 71 -12.47 2.47 9.40
C VAL A 71 -12.19 1.81 8.05
N VAL A 72 -12.71 2.42 6.99
CA VAL A 72 -12.40 2.06 5.60
C VAL A 72 -11.58 3.19 4.98
N LEU A 73 -10.41 2.84 4.45
CA LEU A 73 -9.44 3.73 3.84
C LEU A 73 -9.22 3.31 2.38
N PRO A 74 -8.75 4.22 1.51
CA PRO A 74 -8.18 3.82 0.23
C PRO A 74 -6.95 2.95 0.46
N GLY A 75 -6.64 2.07 -0.49
CA GLY A 75 -5.37 1.34 -0.47
C GLY A 75 -4.19 2.31 -0.50
N PHE A 76 -3.12 1.97 0.20
CA PHE A 76 -1.95 2.83 0.32
C PHE A 76 -1.16 2.86 -0.99
N VAL A 77 -0.47 3.97 -1.21
CA VAL A 77 0.44 4.18 -2.33
C VAL A 77 1.85 4.30 -1.79
N ASP A 78 2.74 3.38 -2.16
CA ASP A 78 4.17 3.50 -1.87
C ASP A 78 4.88 4.12 -3.08
N ALA A 79 5.11 5.43 -3.02
CA ALA A 79 5.69 6.18 -4.12
C ALA A 79 7.21 5.94 -4.30
N HIS A 80 7.88 5.24 -3.38
CA HIS A 80 9.33 5.05 -3.44
C HIS A 80 9.78 3.75 -2.77
N ALA A 81 9.98 2.71 -3.58
CA ALA A 81 10.55 1.45 -3.14
C ALA A 81 11.58 0.91 -4.14
N HIS A 82 12.48 0.04 -3.65
CA HIS A 82 13.44 -0.72 -4.45
C HIS A 82 13.18 -2.23 -4.25
N PRO A 83 12.04 -2.78 -4.72
CA PRO A 83 11.64 -4.15 -4.37
C PRO A 83 12.41 -5.24 -5.13
N VAL A 84 13.14 -4.88 -6.19
CA VAL A 84 13.89 -5.81 -7.03
C VAL A 84 15.38 -5.69 -6.71
N PHE A 85 15.88 -6.65 -5.94
CA PHE A 85 17.30 -6.83 -5.64
C PHE A 85 17.55 -8.29 -5.25
N ALA A 86 18.81 -8.73 -5.28
CA ALA A 86 19.19 -10.05 -4.81
C ALA A 86 20.04 -10.01 -3.52
N GLY A 87 19.85 -11.04 -2.70
CA GLY A 87 20.54 -11.21 -1.42
C GLY A 87 20.10 -10.20 -0.37
N ASP A 88 20.93 -10.00 0.64
CA ASP A 88 20.69 -9.03 1.72
C ASP A 88 21.98 -8.28 2.08
N ARG A 89 21.86 -7.43 3.09
CA ARG A 89 22.95 -6.63 3.68
C ARG A 89 23.06 -6.88 5.18
N LEU A 90 22.89 -8.12 5.61
CA LEU A 90 23.04 -8.49 7.02
C LEU A 90 24.49 -8.28 7.49
N ASP A 91 25.49 -8.64 6.68
CA ASP A 91 26.90 -8.40 7.01
C ASP A 91 27.18 -6.90 7.23
N ASP A 92 26.68 -6.04 6.35
CA ASP A 92 26.79 -4.58 6.52
C ASP A 92 26.10 -4.09 7.81
N PHE A 93 24.98 -4.72 8.19
CA PHE A 93 24.27 -4.39 9.41
C PHE A 93 25.10 -4.76 10.65
N GLU A 94 25.75 -5.93 10.64
CA GLU A 94 26.65 -6.38 11.70
C GLU A 94 27.86 -5.47 11.85
N HIS A 95 28.56 -5.16 10.76
CA HIS A 95 29.69 -4.21 10.76
C HIS A 95 29.31 -2.82 11.31
N ARG A 96 28.12 -2.31 10.96
CA ARG A 96 27.61 -1.04 11.53
C ARG A 96 27.36 -1.14 13.03
N ALA A 97 26.85 -2.28 13.50
CA ALA A 97 26.60 -2.50 14.92
C ALA A 97 27.91 -2.56 15.73
N GLU A 98 29.01 -3.01 15.11
CA GLU A 98 30.35 -3.03 15.69
C GLU A 98 31.09 -1.67 15.61
N GLY A 99 30.55 -0.72 14.84
CA GLY A 99 31.01 0.67 14.81
C GLY A 99 31.73 1.08 13.52
N ASP A 100 31.75 0.24 12.48
CA ASP A 100 32.36 0.59 11.20
C ASP A 100 31.59 1.73 10.50
N SER A 101 32.33 2.66 9.91
CA SER A 101 31.78 3.74 9.09
C SER A 101 31.25 3.20 7.75
N TYR A 102 30.40 3.99 7.10
CA TYR A 102 29.91 3.66 5.77
C TYR A 102 31.05 3.45 4.76
N GLU A 103 32.09 4.28 4.82
CA GLU A 103 33.27 4.21 3.95
C GLU A 103 34.09 2.95 4.22
N GLN A 104 34.24 2.54 5.49
CA GLN A 104 34.95 1.31 5.85
C GLN A 104 34.24 0.06 5.30
N ILE A 105 32.92 0.00 5.44
CA ILE A 105 32.09 -1.10 4.91
C ILE A 105 32.17 -1.13 3.38
N ALA A 106 32.07 0.03 2.73
CA ALA A 106 32.19 0.11 1.28
C ALA A 106 33.59 -0.31 0.80
N ALA A 107 34.66 0.07 1.50
CA ALA A 107 36.03 -0.34 1.19
C ALA A 107 36.25 -1.86 1.37
N ALA A 108 35.50 -2.51 2.26
CA ALA A 108 35.49 -3.95 2.47
C ALA A 108 34.62 -4.73 1.45
N GLY A 109 34.01 -4.05 0.47
CA GLY A 109 33.16 -4.68 -0.55
C GLY A 109 31.68 -4.81 -0.16
N GLY A 110 31.28 -4.27 0.99
CA GLY A 110 29.89 -4.11 1.38
C GLY A 110 29.22 -2.96 0.63
N GLY A 111 28.21 -2.35 1.24
CA GLY A 111 27.59 -1.17 0.68
C GLY A 111 26.58 -1.49 -0.44
N ILE A 112 26.31 -0.47 -1.25
CA ILE A 112 25.46 -0.63 -2.45
C ILE A 112 26.10 -1.59 -3.48
N TRP A 113 27.43 -1.65 -3.55
CA TRP A 113 28.14 -2.49 -4.51
C TRP A 113 27.89 -3.98 -4.29
N SER A 114 27.84 -4.42 -3.03
CA SER A 114 27.43 -5.79 -2.68
C SER A 114 26.05 -6.14 -3.27
N THR A 115 25.07 -5.24 -3.15
CA THR A 115 23.74 -5.43 -3.75
C THR A 115 23.80 -5.43 -5.28
N VAL A 116 24.58 -4.54 -5.90
CA VAL A 116 24.75 -4.48 -7.35
C VAL A 116 25.33 -5.78 -7.90
N GLU A 117 26.37 -6.32 -7.27
CA GLU A 117 27.02 -7.57 -7.68
C GLU A 117 26.08 -8.77 -7.54
N LYS A 118 25.44 -8.91 -6.36
CA LYS A 118 24.46 -9.98 -6.11
C LYS A 118 23.30 -9.91 -7.11
N THR A 119 22.79 -8.71 -7.39
CA THR A 119 21.67 -8.50 -8.33
C THR A 119 22.07 -8.81 -9.78
N ARG A 120 23.31 -8.50 -10.20
CA ARG A 120 23.83 -8.85 -11.53
C ARG A 120 24.08 -10.34 -11.71
N ALA A 121 24.43 -11.04 -10.64
CA ALA A 121 24.69 -12.47 -10.67
C ALA A 121 23.40 -13.31 -10.64
N ALA A 122 22.29 -12.72 -10.16
CA ALA A 122 20.99 -13.39 -10.08
C ALA A 122 20.34 -13.55 -11.46
N SER A 123 19.56 -14.63 -11.62
CA SER A 123 18.71 -14.80 -12.80
C SER A 123 17.44 -13.95 -12.72
N ASP A 124 16.80 -13.70 -13.88
CA ASP A 124 15.50 -13.02 -13.92
C ASP A 124 14.43 -13.75 -13.07
N SER A 125 14.46 -15.09 -13.03
CA SER A 125 13.57 -15.87 -12.18
C SER A 125 13.83 -15.66 -10.69
N ASP A 126 15.10 -15.56 -10.28
CA ASP A 126 15.45 -15.33 -8.87
C ASP A 126 15.02 -13.93 -8.43
N LEU A 127 15.20 -12.93 -9.29
CA LEU A 127 14.78 -11.56 -9.05
C LEU A 127 13.26 -11.45 -9.00
N PHE A 128 12.55 -12.15 -9.89
CA PHE A 128 11.09 -12.18 -9.91
C PHE A 128 10.51 -12.77 -8.62
N GLU A 129 10.99 -13.93 -8.17
CA GLU A 129 10.48 -14.57 -6.95
C GLU A 129 10.79 -13.75 -5.70
N GLN A 130 11.97 -13.11 -5.62
CA GLN A 130 12.30 -12.18 -4.53
C GLN A 130 11.39 -10.94 -4.55
N ALA A 131 11.21 -10.30 -5.70
CA ALA A 131 10.35 -9.14 -5.84
C ALA A 131 8.89 -9.47 -5.49
N LYS A 132 8.40 -10.64 -5.90
CA LYS A 132 7.05 -11.13 -5.56
C LYS A 132 6.89 -11.34 -4.06
N LYS A 133 7.89 -11.91 -3.40
CA LYS A 133 7.91 -12.03 -1.93
C LYS A 133 7.83 -10.65 -1.27
N HIS A 134 8.66 -9.70 -1.71
CA HIS A 134 8.63 -8.32 -1.19
C HIS A 134 7.25 -7.69 -1.42
N ALA A 135 6.73 -7.70 -2.65
CA ALA A 135 5.41 -7.16 -2.97
C ALA A 135 4.28 -7.76 -2.12
N SER A 136 4.37 -9.04 -1.75
CA SER A 136 3.39 -9.68 -0.86
C SER A 136 3.37 -9.07 0.55
N TRP A 137 4.50 -8.56 1.04
CA TRP A 137 4.56 -7.86 2.33
C TRP A 137 3.87 -6.51 2.25
N PHE A 138 4.10 -5.76 1.17
CA PHE A 138 3.49 -4.45 0.94
C PHE A 138 1.96 -4.60 0.84
N LEU A 139 1.49 -5.59 0.09
CA LEU A 139 0.07 -5.88 -0.07
C LEU A 139 -0.61 -6.27 1.26
N LYS A 140 0.05 -7.11 2.08
CA LYS A 140 -0.46 -7.47 3.42
C LYS A 140 -0.58 -6.28 4.36
N CYS A 141 0.23 -5.25 4.15
CA CYS A 141 0.21 -3.99 4.90
C CYS A 141 -0.71 -2.92 4.29
N GLY A 142 -1.43 -3.24 3.21
CA GLY A 142 -2.44 -2.36 2.61
C GLY A 142 -1.97 -1.53 1.41
N THR A 143 -0.72 -1.70 0.94
CA THR A 143 -0.25 -1.05 -0.29
C THR A 143 -0.89 -1.70 -1.52
N THR A 144 -1.53 -0.90 -2.35
CA THR A 144 -2.19 -1.35 -3.58
C THR A 144 -1.61 -0.71 -4.84
N THR A 145 -0.65 0.21 -4.70
CA THR A 145 0.08 0.89 -5.78
C THR A 145 1.48 1.22 -5.29
#